data_AF-G2Q776-F1
#
_entry.id   AF-G2Q776-F1
#
_cell.length_a   1.000
_cell.length_b   1.000
_cell.length_c   1.000
_cell.angle_alpha   90.00
_cell.angle_beta   90.00
_cell.angle_gamma   90.00
#
_symmetry.space_group_name_H-M   'P 1'
#
loop_
_entity.id
_entity.type
_entity.pdbx_description
1 polymer ?
#
loop_
_entity_poly.entity_id
_entity_poly.type
_entity_poly.pdbx_seq_one_letter_code
_entity_poly.pdbx_strand_id
1 'polypeptide(L)' 'YLDNILIFSKIIDEHRKYVKAVLDTLYTYKLLVNKEKSEFYIRKTVFLEYKISLG' A
#
# COMPACT_ATOMS: atom_id res chain seq x y z
N TYR A 1 -8.92 1.03 13.12
CA TYR A 1 -9.23 1.60 11.79
C TYR A 1 -8.03 2.38 11.23
N LEU A 2 -6.79 2.07 11.64
CA LEU A 2 -5.58 2.84 11.25
C LEU A 2 -4.39 1.93 10.88
N ASP A 3 -4.63 0.62 10.78
CA ASP A 3 -3.61 -0.40 10.53
C ASP A 3 -3.43 -0.72 9.04
N ASN A 4 -4.38 -0.30 8.21
CA ASN A 4 -4.40 -0.60 6.78
C ASN A 4 -3.99 0.64 5.99
N ILE A 5 -2.83 0.58 5.32
CA ILE A 5 -2.34 1.63 4.44
C ILE A 5 -2.58 1.21 3.00
N LEU A 6 -3.34 2.03 2.26
CA LEU A 6 -3.54 1.86 0.83
C LEU A 6 -2.67 2.84 0.06
N ILE A 7 -1.86 2.33 -0.86
CA ILE A 7 -1.06 3.14 -1.78
C ILE A 7 -1.61 2.92 -3.19
N PHE A 8 -2.10 3.98 -3.82
CA PHE A 8 -2.56 3.95 -5.20
C PHE A 8 -1.74 4.94 -6.05
N SER A 9 -1.38 4.53 -7.26
CA SER A 9 -0.66 5.40 -8.19
C SER A 9 -1.00 5.03 -9.63
N LYS A 10 -1.05 6.03 -10.52
CA LYS A 10 -1.36 5.84 -11.93
C LYS A 10 -0.17 5.29 -12.73
N ILE A 11 1.05 5.61 -12.30
CA ILE A 11 2.31 5.24 -12.96
C ILE A 11 3.12 4.33 -12.03
N ILE A 12 3.67 3.25 -12.57
CA ILE A 12 4.42 2.24 -11.79
C ILE A 12 5.71 2.79 -11.20
N ASP A 13 6.40 3.70 -11.90
CA ASP A 13 7.63 4.33 -11.41
C ASP A 13 7.37 5.19 -10.17
N GLU A 14 6.32 6.02 -10.22
CA GLU A 14 5.87 6.80 -9.07
C GLU A 14 5.39 5.89 -7.94
N HIS A 15 4.67 4.81 -8.27
CA HIS A 15 4.20 3.84 -7.29
C HIS A 15 5.37 3.27 -6.45
N ARG A 16 6.49 2.92 -7.10
CA ARG A 16 7.68 2.42 -6.39
C ARG A 16 8.28 3.48 -5.46
N LYS A 17 8.30 4.75 -5.88
CA LYS A 17 8.77 5.85 -5.02
C LYS A 17 7.88 6.03 -3.80
N TYR A 18 6.56 6.02 -3.98
CA TYR A 18 5.60 6.13 -2.88
C TYR A 18 5.67 4.95 -1.92
N VAL A 19 5.69 3.71 -2.44
CA VAL A 19 5.84 2.50 -1.61
C VAL A 19 7.12 2.57 -0.79
N LYS A 20 8.24 2.98 -1.40
CA LYS A 20 9.50 3.13 -0.67
C LYS A 20 9.41 4.18 0.44
N ALA A 21 8.87 5.37 0.16
CA ALA A 21 8.71 6.43 1.14
C ALA A 21 7.82 6.02 2.33
N VAL A 22 6.73 5.30 2.06
CA VAL A 22 5.85 4.76 3.10
C VAL A 22 6.57 3.71 3.94
N LEU A 23 7.30 2.79 3.31
CA LEU A 23 8.08 1.78 4.03
C LEU A 23 9.19 2.41 4.90
N ASP A 24 9.90 3.42 4.38
CA ASP A 24 10.91 4.18 5.14
C ASP A 24 10.28 4.89 6.35
N THR A 25 9.08 5.45 6.17
CA THR A 25 8.33 6.09 7.26
C THR A 25 7.93 5.04 8.30
N LEU A 26 7.35 3.92 7.88
CA LEU A 26 6.96 2.82 8.77
C LEU A 26 8.17 2.28 9.55
N TYR A 27 9.31 2.13 8.89
CA TYR A 27 10.57 1.74 9.52
C TYR A 27 11.03 2.75 10.58
N THR A 28 10.94 4.05 10.28
CA THR A 28 11.27 5.13 11.22
C THR A 28 10.39 5.07 12.48
N TYR A 29 9.11 4.76 12.31
CA TYR A 29 8.16 4.60 13.42
C TYR A 29 8.20 3.20 14.08
N LYS A 30 9.14 2.31 13.70
CA LYS A 30 9.23 0.92 14.16
C LYS A 30 7.93 0.12 13.98
N LEU A 31 7.16 0.42 12.94
CA LEU A 31 5.95 -0.29 12.60
C LEU A 31 6.28 -1.50 11.72
N LEU A 32 5.70 -2.65 12.08
CA LEU A 32 5.88 -3.90 11.35
C LEU A 32 4.81 -4.00 10.26
N VAL A 33 5.26 -4.13 9.02
CA VAL A 33 4.38 -4.47 7.89
C VAL A 33 4.19 -5.97 7.84
N ASN A 34 2.94 -6.42 7.87
CA ASN A 34 2.63 -7.83 7.71
C ASN A 34 2.67 -8.20 6.22
N LYS A 35 3.78 -8.79 5.78
CA LYS A 35 4.00 -9.18 4.38
C LYS A 35 2.99 -10.23 3.90
N GLU A 36 2.47 -11.08 4.79
CA GLU A 36 1.47 -12.10 4.44
C GLU A 36 0.10 -11.49 4.14
N LYS A 37 -0.22 -10.35 4.76
CA LYS A 37 -1.45 -9.58 4.51
C LYS A 37 -1.27 -8.44 3.52
N SER A 38 -0.04 -8.16 3.09
CA SER A 38 0.26 -7.05 2.19
C SER A 38 0.25 -7.52 0.75
N GLU A 39 -0.74 -7.05 -0.01
CA GLU A 39 -0.79 -7.28 -1.44
C GLU A 39 -0.11 -6.12 -2.18
N PHE A 40 0.90 -6.42 -3.00
CA PHE A 40 1.60 -5.44 -3.81
C PHE A 40 1.34 -5.69 -5.31
N TYR A 41 1.41 -4.64 -6.13
CA TYR A 41 1.27 -4.71 -7.60
C TYR A 41 -0.08 -5.22 -8.14
N ILE A 42 -1.14 -5.18 -7.35
CA ILE A 42 -2.48 -5.57 -7.79
C ILE A 42 -3.27 -4.37 -8.36
N ARG A 43 -3.89 -4.57 -9.52
CA ARG A 43 -4.78 -3.58 -10.17
C ARG A 43 -6.16 -3.49 -9.53
N LYS A 44 -6.51 -4.46 -8.68
CA LYS A 44 -7.76 -4.54 -7.94
C LYS A 44 -7.45 -5.07 -6.55
N THR A 45 -7.86 -4.34 -5.52
CA THR A 45 -7.76 -4.77 -4.12
C THR A 45 -9.06 -4.45 -3.40
N VAL A 46 -9.31 -5.12 -2.28
CA VAL A 46 -10.42 -4.83 -1.39
C VAL A 46 -9.86 -4.12 -0.17
N PHE A 47 -10.22 -2.86 0.02
CA PHE A 47 -9.81 -2.07 1.17
C PHE A 47 -11.03 -1.73 2.02
N LEU A 48 -11.06 -2.22 3.26
CA LEU A 48 -12.15 -1.97 4.23
C LEU A 48 -13.55 -2.29 3.66
N GLU A 49 -13.69 -3.46 3.03
CA GLU A 49 -14.93 -3.92 2.34
C GLU A 49 -15.30 -3.14 1.06
N TYR A 50 -14.50 -2.14 0.66
CA TYR A 50 -14.67 -1.46 -0.63
C TYR A 50 -13.77 -2.07 -1.69
N LYS A 51 -14.37 -2.45 -2.82
CA LYS A 51 -13.64 -2.97 -3.98
C LYS A 51 -13.08 -1.80 -4.79
N ILE A 52 -11.77 -1.66 -4.80
CA ILE A 52 -11.08 -0.64 -5.58
C ILE A 52 -10.61 -1.28 -6.88
N SER A 53 -11.06 -0.73 -8.00
CA SER A 53 -10.64 -1.12 -9.34
C SER A 53 -10.26 0.10 -10.15
N LEU A 54 -9.14 0.02 -10.88
CA LEU A 54 -8.87 0.95 -11.98
C LEU A 54 -10.00 0.83 -13.01
N GLY A 55 -10.78 1.92 -13.15
CA GLY A 55 -11.78 2.10 -14.20
C GLY A 55 -11.17 2.42 -15.54
#